data_AF-A0A558BY73-F1
#
_entry.id   AF-A0A558BY73-F1
#
_cell.length_a   1.000
_cell.length_b   1.000
_cell.length_c   1.000
_cell.angle_alpha   90.00
_cell.angle_beta   90.00
_cell.angle_gamma   90.00
#
_symmetry.space_group_name_H-M   'P 1'
#
loop_
_entity.id
_entity.type
_entity.pdbx_description
1 polymer ?
#
loop_
_entity_poly.entity_id
_entity_poly.type
_entity_poly.pdbx_seq_one_letter_code
_entity_poly.pdbx_strand_id
1 'polypeptide(L)'
;MRTSLIASILLAAGCLAGHPSQAQQAPIAPLAPATPVVAPPRSGLEVGSQAKQPATSAPMATTPPMATTPPQRRPTTSEPVIILNGRYLMGMNALGAINPQQIDRIEIYRLDSGPMQWRTLAEPGIMSITMKAKPRLKLKARSLTAIKRALGLRGPVRFDFNGAPIQDESLQIATSEIAGLDVTQATPGTADKAVVNIRSVPYKPAPNHYPPGTIMIRGLAQQ
;
A
#
# COMPACT_ATOMS: atom_id res chain seq x y z
N MET A 1 -28.50 54.08 -1.08
CA MET A 1 -28.95 54.77 -2.30
C MET A 1 -28.09 54.30 -3.46
N ARG A 2 -28.75 53.77 -4.51
CA ARG A 2 -28.31 53.63 -5.93
C ARG A 2 -27.06 52.76 -6.20
N THR A 3 -26.97 51.85 -7.16
CA THR A 3 -27.88 51.28 -8.18
C THR A 3 -27.21 50.04 -8.77
N SER A 4 -28.04 49.03 -9.08
CA SER A 4 -27.84 47.86 -9.96
C SER A 4 -26.90 48.05 -11.17
N LEU A 5 -26.17 47.00 -11.58
CA LEU A 5 -26.22 46.56 -12.98
C LEU A 5 -25.94 45.05 -13.16
N ILE A 6 -26.91 44.42 -13.79
CA ILE A 6 -27.00 43.04 -14.27
C ILE A 6 -26.28 42.95 -15.61
N ALA A 7 -25.51 41.88 -15.85
CA ALA A 7 -25.15 41.47 -17.21
C ALA A 7 -25.17 39.94 -17.32
N SER A 8 -26.29 39.44 -17.83
CA SER A 8 -26.48 38.09 -18.35
C SER A 8 -25.77 37.95 -19.69
N ILE A 9 -25.02 36.86 -19.91
CA ILE A 9 -24.68 36.39 -21.26
C ILE A 9 -25.03 34.90 -21.39
N LEU A 10 -25.78 34.66 -22.46
CA LEU A 10 -26.45 33.46 -22.93
C LEU A 10 -25.50 32.43 -23.58
N LEU A 11 -25.97 31.17 -23.51
CA LEU A 11 -25.94 30.08 -24.52
C LEU A 11 -24.68 29.84 -25.38
N ALA A 12 -24.20 28.61 -25.30
CA ALA A 12 -23.96 27.78 -26.49
C ALA A 12 -24.24 26.30 -26.16
N ALA A 13 -25.40 25.82 -26.63
CA ALA A 13 -25.71 24.40 -26.70
C ALA A 13 -25.05 23.83 -27.96
N GLY A 14 -24.09 22.93 -27.79
CA GLY A 14 -23.48 22.16 -28.87
C GLY A 14 -23.77 20.68 -28.66
N CYS A 15 -24.88 20.20 -29.22
CA CYS A 15 -25.17 18.77 -29.35
C CYS A 15 -24.32 18.18 -30.48
N LEU A 16 -23.30 17.39 -30.15
CA LEU A 16 -22.65 16.50 -31.10
C LEU A 16 -23.08 15.06 -30.76
N ALA A 17 -24.03 14.56 -31.55
CA ALA A 17 -24.43 13.16 -31.57
C ALA A 17 -23.36 12.34 -32.31
N GLY A 18 -22.45 11.72 -31.55
CA GLY A 18 -21.52 10.71 -32.06
C GLY A 18 -22.15 9.32 -31.96
N HIS A 19 -22.23 8.62 -33.09
CA HIS A 19 -22.78 7.27 -33.20
C HIS A 19 -21.82 6.24 -32.58
N PRO A 20 -22.29 5.23 -31.82
CA PRO A 20 -21.44 4.11 -31.43
C PRO A 20 -21.31 3.11 -32.59
N SER A 21 -20.13 3.03 -33.20
CA SER A 21 -19.76 1.92 -34.06
C SER A 21 -19.75 0.62 -33.25
N GLN A 22 -20.71 -0.27 -33.52
CA GLN A 22 -20.67 -1.67 -33.08
C GLN A 22 -19.49 -2.38 -33.74
N ALA A 23 -18.43 -2.61 -33.00
CA ALA A 23 -17.43 -3.61 -33.38
C ALA A 23 -18.01 -5.00 -33.02
N GLN A 24 -18.36 -5.78 -34.04
CA GLN A 24 -18.66 -7.21 -33.90
C GLN A 24 -17.44 -7.93 -33.32
N GLN A 25 -17.54 -8.41 -32.08
CA GLN A 25 -16.57 -9.37 -31.54
C GLN A 25 -16.76 -10.72 -32.23
N ALA A 26 -15.67 -11.26 -32.76
CA ALA A 26 -15.63 -12.61 -33.30
C ALA A 26 -15.93 -13.65 -32.21
N PRO A 27 -16.56 -14.79 -32.54
CA PRO A 27 -16.81 -15.86 -31.59
C PRO A 27 -15.48 -16.40 -31.03
N ILE A 28 -15.30 -16.32 -29.71
CA ILE A 28 -14.17 -16.95 -29.02
C ILE A 28 -14.48 -18.46 -28.94
N ALA A 29 -13.63 -19.29 -29.54
CA ALA A 29 -13.71 -20.73 -29.41
C ALA A 29 -13.48 -21.15 -27.94
N PRO A 30 -14.27 -22.07 -27.37
CA PRO A 30 -14.06 -22.55 -26.01
C PRO A 30 -12.74 -23.32 -25.91
N LEU A 31 -11.86 -22.92 -24.98
CA LEU A 31 -10.69 -23.71 -24.62
C LEU A 31 -11.12 -24.99 -23.90
N ALA A 32 -10.68 -26.13 -24.42
CA ALA A 32 -10.83 -27.42 -23.76
C ALA A 32 -10.04 -27.44 -22.43
N PRO A 33 -10.57 -28.07 -21.36
CA PRO A 33 -9.87 -28.18 -20.09
C PRO A 33 -8.66 -29.10 -20.21
N ALA A 34 -7.49 -28.60 -19.84
CA ALA A 34 -6.29 -29.43 -19.64
C ALA A 34 -6.44 -30.23 -18.34
N THR A 35 -6.23 -31.54 -18.42
CA THR A 35 -6.23 -32.44 -17.25
C THR A 35 -5.00 -32.20 -16.37
N PRO A 36 -5.14 -32.19 -15.03
CA PRO A 36 -3.99 -32.06 -14.14
C PRO A 36 -3.18 -33.35 -14.10
N VAL A 37 -1.89 -33.26 -14.46
CA VAL A 37 -0.90 -34.31 -14.26
C VAL A 37 -0.49 -34.31 -12.78
N VAL A 38 -0.87 -35.38 -12.07
CA VAL A 38 -0.44 -35.66 -10.70
C VAL A 38 1.00 -36.18 -10.75
N ALA A 39 1.94 -35.45 -10.14
CA ALA A 39 3.29 -35.93 -9.92
C ALA A 39 3.34 -36.80 -8.65
N PRO A 40 4.03 -37.97 -8.67
CA PRO A 40 4.15 -38.83 -7.50
C PRO A 40 5.15 -38.28 -6.46
N PRO A 41 4.99 -38.64 -5.17
CA PRO A 41 5.89 -38.23 -4.11
C PRO A 41 7.24 -38.95 -4.20
N ARG A 42 8.33 -38.19 -4.05
CA ARG A 42 9.69 -38.72 -3.90
C ARG A 42 9.90 -39.21 -2.46
N SER A 43 10.06 -40.53 -2.30
CA SER A 43 10.70 -41.14 -1.14
C SER A 43 12.20 -40.81 -1.14
N GLY A 44 12.69 -40.28 -0.04
CA GLY A 44 14.12 -40.15 0.26
C GLY A 44 14.38 -40.69 1.66
N LEU A 45 14.66 -42.00 1.72
CA LEU A 45 15.40 -42.62 2.82
C LEU A 45 16.87 -42.24 2.63
N GLU A 46 17.48 -41.57 3.59
CA GLU A 46 18.94 -41.57 3.70
C GLU A 46 19.36 -41.81 5.16
N VAL A 47 20.31 -42.73 5.26
CA VAL A 47 20.78 -43.45 6.44
C VAL A 47 22.22 -43.02 6.68
N GLY A 48 22.60 -42.88 7.96
CA GLY A 48 24.00 -42.79 8.42
C GLY A 48 24.53 -41.36 8.45
N SER A 49 25.32 -40.92 9.42
CA SER A 49 26.30 -41.68 10.19
C SER A 49 26.53 -41.04 11.56
N GLN A 50 26.56 -41.90 12.57
CA GLN A 50 26.91 -41.61 13.95
C GLN A 50 28.44 -41.68 14.08
N ALA A 51 29.09 -40.56 14.39
CA ALA A 51 30.49 -40.54 14.81
C ALA A 51 30.57 -40.38 16.33
N LYS A 52 31.31 -41.30 16.94
CA LYS A 52 31.55 -41.51 18.37
C LYS A 52 32.87 -40.86 18.77
N GLN A 53 32.93 -40.24 19.96
CA GLN A 53 34.06 -40.16 20.94
C GLN A 53 34.11 -38.79 21.67
N PRO A 54 34.84 -38.65 22.81
CA PRO A 54 34.52 -39.21 24.13
C PRO A 54 34.52 -38.12 25.22
N ALA A 55 34.12 -38.48 26.44
CA ALA A 55 34.13 -37.62 27.62
C ALA A 55 35.56 -37.35 28.13
N THR A 56 35.92 -36.09 28.43
CA THR A 56 36.65 -35.72 29.67
C THR A 56 36.60 -34.21 29.95
N SER A 57 36.39 -33.89 31.24
CA SER A 57 36.83 -32.70 32.01
C SER A 57 36.26 -31.30 31.69
N ALA A 58 35.45 -30.81 32.63
CA ALA A 58 35.34 -29.38 32.95
C ALA A 58 36.71 -28.84 33.44
N PRO A 59 37.03 -27.54 33.21
CA PRO A 59 36.62 -26.54 34.20
C PRO A 59 36.31 -25.12 33.64
N MET A 60 35.78 -24.31 34.54
CA MET A 60 35.72 -22.84 34.56
C MET A 60 34.69 -22.11 33.69
N ALA A 61 33.92 -21.30 34.43
CA ALA A 61 32.95 -20.32 33.99
C ALA A 61 33.49 -19.43 32.86
N THR A 62 32.75 -19.37 31.76
CA THR A 62 32.71 -18.20 30.89
C THR A 62 31.26 -18.02 30.49
N THR A 63 30.61 -17.02 31.09
CA THR A 63 29.29 -16.56 30.69
C THR A 63 29.37 -16.17 29.21
N PRO A 64 28.61 -16.81 28.29
CA PRO A 64 28.63 -16.39 26.89
C PRO A 64 28.10 -14.95 26.80
N PRO A 65 28.72 -14.06 26.01
CA PRO A 65 28.18 -12.74 25.76
C PRO A 65 26.78 -12.91 25.16
N MET A 66 25.79 -12.32 25.83
CA MET A 66 24.41 -12.31 25.41
C MET A 66 24.36 -11.68 24.01
N ALA A 67 24.30 -12.52 22.98
CA ALA A 67 24.16 -12.10 21.60
C ALA A 67 22.90 -11.25 21.52
N THR A 68 23.09 -9.93 21.44
CA THR A 68 21.99 -9.00 21.27
C THR A 68 21.51 -9.21 19.85
N THR A 69 20.49 -10.05 19.69
CA THR A 69 19.84 -10.27 18.41
C THR A 69 19.45 -8.88 17.88
N PRO A 70 19.93 -8.47 16.68
CA PRO A 70 19.49 -7.24 16.06
C PRO A 70 17.96 -7.23 16.04
N PRO A 71 17.29 -6.08 16.24
CA PRO A 71 15.84 -6.02 16.16
C PRO A 71 15.42 -6.64 14.84
N GLN A 72 14.82 -7.82 14.93
CA GLN A 72 14.43 -8.63 13.80
C GLN A 72 13.40 -7.78 13.04
N ARG A 73 13.80 -7.22 11.88
CA ARG A 73 12.88 -6.50 11.01
C ARG A 73 11.75 -7.47 10.71
N ARG A 74 10.57 -7.22 11.30
CA ARG A 74 9.41 -8.07 11.05
C ARG A 74 9.15 -8.04 9.54
N PRO A 75 8.83 -9.18 8.92
CA PRO A 75 8.52 -9.23 7.51
C PRO A 75 7.39 -8.23 7.22
N THR A 76 7.73 -7.19 6.47
CA THR A 76 6.78 -6.23 5.94
C THR A 76 6.00 -6.96 4.86
N THR A 77 4.74 -7.28 5.14
CA THR A 77 3.81 -7.69 4.08
C THR A 77 3.85 -6.60 3.01
N SER A 78 4.17 -6.97 1.77
CA SER A 78 4.29 -6.06 0.63
C SER A 78 2.89 -5.63 0.16
N GLU A 79 2.15 -4.98 1.05
CA GLU A 79 0.85 -4.42 0.72
C GLU A 79 1.07 -3.16 -0.12
N PRO A 80 0.40 -3.03 -1.27
CA PRO A 80 0.50 -1.83 -2.09
C PRO A 80 0.02 -0.62 -1.30
N VAL A 81 0.69 0.50 -1.55
CA VAL A 81 0.40 1.78 -0.90
C VAL A 81 -0.60 2.56 -1.74
N ILE A 82 -1.56 3.21 -1.09
CA ILE A 82 -2.56 4.02 -1.77
C ILE A 82 -2.21 5.50 -1.61
N ILE A 83 -2.21 6.22 -2.73
CA ILE A 83 -2.06 7.68 -2.76
C ILE A 83 -3.33 8.30 -3.32
N LEU A 84 -4.11 8.93 -2.45
CA LEU A 84 -5.37 9.56 -2.82
C LEU A 84 -5.17 11.06 -3.11
N ASN A 85 -5.69 11.50 -4.26
CA ASN A 85 -5.59 12.87 -4.78
C ASN A 85 -4.16 13.42 -4.79
N GLY A 86 -3.16 12.54 -4.98
CA GLY A 86 -1.74 12.89 -4.96
C GLY A 86 -1.24 13.44 -3.62
N ARG A 87 -2.02 13.34 -2.53
CA ARG A 87 -1.73 14.03 -1.25
C ARG A 87 -1.83 13.13 -0.03
N TYR A 88 -2.74 12.17 -0.04
CA TYR A 88 -3.03 11.36 1.14
C TYR A 88 -2.45 9.95 0.99
N LEU A 89 -1.54 9.59 1.88
CA LEU A 89 -0.92 8.27 1.97
C LEU A 89 -1.76 7.36 2.88
N MET A 90 -2.14 6.19 2.37
CA MET A 90 -3.08 5.27 3.02
C MET A 90 -2.69 3.81 2.77
N GLY A 91 -3.12 2.92 3.68
CA GLY A 91 -3.07 1.47 3.48
C GLY A 91 -4.28 0.97 2.70
N MET A 92 -4.27 -0.31 2.31
CA MET A 92 -5.33 -0.93 1.50
C MET A 92 -6.72 -0.92 2.16
N ASN A 93 -6.80 -0.88 3.50
CA ASN A 93 -8.07 -0.84 4.22
C ASN A 93 -8.92 0.39 3.87
N ALA A 94 -8.29 1.49 3.45
CA ALA A 94 -8.99 2.72 3.08
C ALA A 94 -9.91 2.56 1.85
N LEU A 95 -9.69 1.55 0.99
CA LEU A 95 -10.52 1.32 -0.21
C LEU A 95 -11.99 1.08 0.13
N GLY A 96 -12.28 0.40 1.25
CA GLY A 96 -13.65 0.11 1.66
C GLY A 96 -14.46 1.37 2.00
N ALA A 97 -13.79 2.47 2.34
CA ALA A 97 -14.43 3.75 2.67
C ALA A 97 -14.62 4.66 1.44
N ILE A 98 -14.06 4.31 0.28
CA ILE A 98 -14.14 5.12 -0.94
C ILE A 98 -15.36 4.67 -1.74
N ASN A 99 -16.27 5.60 -2.06
CA ASN A 99 -17.35 5.34 -3.00
C ASN A 99 -16.79 5.27 -4.43
N PRO A 100 -16.90 4.12 -5.14
CA PRO A 100 -16.34 3.97 -6.48
C PRO A 100 -16.89 4.96 -7.51
N GLN A 101 -18.15 5.40 -7.37
CA GLN A 101 -18.78 6.35 -8.30
C GLN A 101 -18.14 7.75 -8.26
N GLN A 102 -17.42 8.04 -7.17
CA GLN A 102 -16.74 9.31 -6.95
C GLN A 102 -15.28 9.29 -7.42
N ILE A 103 -14.78 8.14 -7.88
CA ILE A 103 -13.45 8.02 -8.46
C ILE A 103 -13.49 8.61 -9.87
N ASP A 104 -12.52 9.46 -10.17
CA ASP A 104 -12.29 10.02 -11.50
C ASP A 104 -11.28 9.18 -12.27
N ARG A 105 -10.18 8.81 -11.61
CA ARG A 105 -9.08 8.07 -12.22
C ARG A 105 -8.39 7.15 -11.20
N ILE A 106 -7.95 5.99 -11.67
CA ILE A 106 -7.05 5.10 -10.94
C ILE A 106 -5.81 4.85 -11.82
N GLU A 107 -4.64 5.02 -11.23
CA GLU A 107 -3.35 4.71 -11.87
C GLU A 107 -2.59 3.74 -10.97
N ILE A 108 -2.01 2.70 -11.57
CA ILE A 108 -1.24 1.70 -10.85
C ILE A 108 0.21 1.83 -11.29
N TYR A 109 1.08 2.14 -10.35
CA TYR A 109 2.50 2.26 -10.56
C TYR A 109 3.20 1.06 -9.93
N ARG A 110 3.93 0.33 -10.75
CA ARG A 110 4.83 -0.74 -10.30
C ARG A 110 6.27 -0.19 -10.27
N LEU A 111 7.18 -0.96 -9.71
CA LEU A 111 8.62 -0.66 -9.62
C LEU A 111 9.12 0.29 -10.73
N ASP A 112 9.70 1.41 -10.31
CA ASP A 112 10.28 2.49 -11.14
C ASP A 112 9.38 3.24 -12.13
N SER A 113 8.13 2.83 -12.32
CA SER A 113 7.15 3.46 -13.24
C SER A 113 6.36 4.62 -12.65
N GLY A 114 6.50 4.89 -11.35
CA GLY A 114 5.79 5.95 -10.64
C GLY A 114 6.43 7.35 -10.77
N PRO A 115 5.69 8.41 -10.40
CA PRO A 115 6.26 9.75 -10.27
C PRO A 115 7.51 9.75 -9.40
N MET A 116 8.52 10.55 -9.77
CA MET A 116 9.82 10.56 -9.12
C MET A 116 9.70 10.75 -7.60
N GLN A 117 8.78 11.60 -7.15
CA GLN A 117 8.57 11.90 -5.73
C GLN A 117 8.02 10.72 -4.90
N TRP A 118 7.49 9.67 -5.54
CA TRP A 118 6.95 8.48 -4.87
C TRP A 118 7.72 7.21 -5.20
N ARG A 119 8.83 7.30 -5.95
CA ARG A 119 9.55 6.12 -6.47
C ARG A 119 9.96 5.14 -5.37
N THR A 120 10.36 5.63 -4.20
CA THR A 120 10.73 4.78 -3.05
C THR A 120 9.56 4.05 -2.40
N LEU A 121 8.33 4.53 -2.61
CA LEU A 121 7.10 3.87 -2.16
C LEU A 121 6.60 2.82 -3.17
N ALA A 122 7.21 2.74 -4.35
CA ALA A 122 6.76 1.89 -5.46
C ALA A 122 7.21 0.43 -5.37
N GLU A 123 8.11 0.09 -4.44
CA GLU A 123 8.59 -1.28 -4.23
C GLU A 123 7.43 -2.27 -3.92
N PRO A 124 6.50 -1.98 -2.99
CA PRO A 124 5.28 -2.78 -2.82
C PRO A 124 4.18 -2.49 -3.88
N GLY A 125 4.41 -1.53 -4.78
CA GLY A 125 3.42 -1.00 -5.73
C GLY A 125 2.59 0.15 -5.16
N ILE A 126 2.24 1.11 -6.01
CA ILE A 126 1.40 2.26 -5.66
C ILE A 126 0.10 2.20 -6.45
N MET A 127 -1.02 2.41 -5.77
CA MET A 127 -2.31 2.71 -6.37
C MET A 127 -2.62 4.19 -6.14
N SER A 128 -2.52 5.00 -7.19
CA SER A 128 -2.95 6.39 -7.14
C SER A 128 -4.42 6.50 -7.52
N ILE A 129 -5.21 7.13 -6.67
CA ILE A 129 -6.65 7.32 -6.88
C ILE A 129 -6.92 8.81 -6.90
N THR A 130 -7.48 9.31 -8.00
CA THR A 130 -7.98 10.68 -8.11
C THR A 130 -9.50 10.66 -7.97
N MET A 131 -10.02 11.45 -7.05
CA MET A 131 -11.44 11.64 -6.80
C MET A 131 -11.98 12.80 -7.63
N LYS A 132 -13.25 12.72 -8.01
CA LYS A 132 -13.99 13.84 -8.59
C LYS A 132 -14.01 15.02 -7.62
N ALA A 133 -14.01 16.24 -8.16
CA ALA A 133 -13.95 17.47 -7.36
C ALA A 133 -15.11 17.64 -6.35
N LYS A 134 -16.24 16.96 -6.58
CA LYS A 134 -17.40 16.92 -5.67
C LYS A 134 -17.97 15.50 -5.63
N PRO A 135 -18.31 14.98 -4.44
CA PRO A 135 -18.19 15.62 -3.12
C PRO A 135 -16.75 15.59 -2.57
N ARG A 136 -16.42 16.56 -1.69
CA ARG A 136 -15.12 16.57 -1.00
C ARG A 136 -15.06 15.43 0.02
N LEU A 137 -14.08 14.54 -0.13
CA LEU A 137 -13.81 13.51 0.86
C LEU A 137 -13.35 14.16 2.18
N LYS A 138 -14.05 13.85 3.28
CA LYS A 138 -13.67 14.28 4.63
C LYS A 138 -12.74 13.24 5.24
N LEU A 139 -11.45 13.34 4.93
CA LEU A 139 -10.41 12.48 5.49
C LEU A 139 -9.67 13.20 6.63
N LYS A 140 -9.55 12.55 7.79
CA LYS A 140 -8.64 13.02 8.85
C LYS A 140 -7.22 12.57 8.51
N ALA A 141 -6.32 13.51 8.34
CA ALA A 141 -4.92 13.23 8.01
C ALA A 141 -3.96 14.13 8.81
N ARG A 142 -2.71 13.67 8.94
CA ARG A 142 -1.63 14.46 9.55
C ARG A 142 -0.47 14.59 8.57
N SER A 143 0.08 15.79 8.46
CA SER A 143 1.34 15.99 7.73
C SER A 143 2.52 15.39 8.49
N LEU A 144 3.61 15.09 7.77
CA LEU A 144 4.85 14.59 8.38
C LEU A 144 5.40 15.56 9.44
N THR A 145 5.31 16.88 9.18
CA THR A 145 5.68 17.91 10.15
C THR A 145 4.83 17.86 11.41
N ALA A 146 3.52 17.59 11.29
CA ALA A 146 2.64 17.45 12.45
C ALA A 146 2.99 16.21 13.27
N ILE A 147 3.33 15.10 12.62
CA ILE A 147 3.81 13.87 13.27
C ILE A 147 5.12 14.15 14.01
N LYS A 148 6.11 14.80 13.37
CA LYS A 148 7.38 15.21 13.98
C LYS A 148 7.16 15.99 15.28
N ARG A 149 6.29 17.01 15.22
CA ARG A 149 5.97 17.88 16.37
C ARG A 149 5.29 17.11 17.49
N ALA A 150 4.33 16.24 17.15
CA ALA A 150 3.64 15.40 18.13
C ALA A 150 4.58 14.44 18.87
N LEU A 151 5.66 13.99 18.22
CA LEU A 151 6.69 13.14 18.81
C LEU A 151 7.78 13.93 19.56
N GLY A 152 7.74 15.27 19.56
CA GLY A 152 8.75 16.10 20.23
C GLY A 152 10.15 16.04 19.60
N LEU A 153 10.27 15.57 18.35
CA LEU A 153 11.56 15.35 17.71
C LEU A 153 12.20 16.67 17.25
N ARG A 154 13.40 16.94 17.76
CA ARG A 154 14.22 18.10 17.40
C ARG A 154 15.27 17.68 16.35
N GLY A 155 15.51 18.53 15.35
CA GLY A 155 16.48 18.26 14.28
C GLY A 155 15.92 17.56 13.03
N PRO A 156 16.78 17.15 12.09
CA PRO A 156 16.38 16.46 10.86
C PRO A 156 15.80 15.08 11.16
N VAL A 157 14.70 14.72 10.49
CA VAL A 157 14.00 13.44 10.64
C VAL A 157 13.72 12.87 9.25
N ARG A 158 13.98 11.58 9.06
CA ARG A 158 13.52 10.82 7.89
C ARG A 158 12.22 10.09 8.26
N PHE A 159 11.24 10.14 7.36
CA PHE A 159 9.99 9.40 7.52
C PHE A 159 9.99 8.20 6.59
N ASP A 160 9.62 7.05 7.14
CA ASP A 160 9.42 5.82 6.39
C ASP A 160 7.95 5.39 6.58
N PHE A 161 7.33 4.79 5.56
CA PHE A 161 6.00 4.18 5.62
C PHE A 161 6.13 2.69 5.37
N ASN A 162 5.80 1.86 6.36
CA ASN A 162 6.03 0.41 6.31
C ASN A 162 7.47 0.03 5.92
N GLY A 163 8.45 0.79 6.38
CA GLY A 163 9.88 0.59 6.07
C GLY A 163 10.35 1.21 4.75
N ALA A 164 9.44 1.71 3.91
CA ALA A 164 9.80 2.39 2.66
C ALA A 164 9.98 3.90 2.90
N PRO A 165 11.10 4.52 2.49
CA PRO A 165 11.32 5.95 2.70
C PRO A 165 10.28 6.81 1.99
N ILE A 166 9.78 7.83 2.67
CA ILE A 166 8.91 8.85 2.07
C ILE A 166 9.80 10.00 1.59
N GLN A 167 9.84 10.24 0.27
CA GLN A 167 10.60 11.36 -0.31
C GLN A 167 9.76 12.65 -0.41
N ASP A 168 8.46 12.51 -0.66
CA ASP A 168 7.54 13.63 -0.78
C ASP A 168 7.06 14.11 0.60
N GLU A 169 7.62 15.22 1.08
CA GLU A 169 7.27 15.80 2.38
C GLU A 169 5.86 16.42 2.42
N SER A 170 5.23 16.64 1.25
CA SER A 170 3.89 17.22 1.16
C SER A 170 2.78 16.23 1.49
N LEU A 171 3.11 14.93 1.49
CA LEU A 171 2.18 13.86 1.80
C LEU A 171 1.62 13.97 3.22
N GLN A 172 0.36 13.60 3.35
CA GLN A 172 -0.35 13.51 4.61
C GLN A 172 -0.80 12.08 4.84
N ILE A 173 -0.62 11.58 6.05
CA ILE A 173 -0.98 10.22 6.38
C ILE A 173 -2.39 10.23 6.96
N ALA A 174 -3.28 9.41 6.40
CA ALA A 174 -4.60 9.21 6.97
C ALA A 174 -4.49 8.66 8.39
N THR A 175 -5.11 9.33 9.36
CA THR A 175 -4.93 8.94 10.77
C THR A 175 -5.59 7.61 11.10
N SER A 176 -6.62 7.21 10.35
CA SER A 176 -7.26 5.89 10.50
C SER A 176 -6.34 4.74 10.10
N GLU A 177 -5.33 5.02 9.27
CA GLU A 177 -4.43 4.00 8.72
C GLU A 177 -3.15 3.84 9.54
N ILE A 178 -2.93 4.64 10.59
CA ILE A 178 -1.73 4.54 11.43
C ILE A 178 -1.96 3.49 12.52
N ALA A 179 -1.29 2.34 12.42
CA ALA A 179 -1.27 1.33 13.47
C ALA A 179 -0.26 1.64 14.58
N GLY A 180 0.80 2.38 14.25
CA GLY A 180 1.83 2.77 15.21
C GLY A 180 2.95 3.57 14.57
N LEU A 181 3.78 4.18 15.41
CA LEU A 181 4.94 4.95 15.03
C LEU A 181 6.15 4.34 15.74
N ASP A 182 7.10 3.81 14.97
CA ASP A 182 8.37 3.31 15.50
C ASP A 182 9.43 4.39 15.28
N VAL A 183 10.09 4.82 16.37
CA VAL A 183 11.06 5.92 16.34
C VAL A 183 12.45 5.37 16.65
N THR A 184 13.37 5.54 15.72
CA THR A 184 14.79 5.28 15.89
C THR A 184 15.52 6.61 16.03
N GLN A 185 16.13 6.86 17.19
CA GLN A 185 16.89 8.09 17.40
C GLN A 185 18.22 8.06 16.64
N ALA A 186 18.69 9.25 16.23
CA ALA A 186 20.04 9.40 15.70
C ALA A 186 21.08 9.08 16.77
N THR A 187 22.17 8.43 16.39
CA THR A 187 23.31 8.23 17.28
C THR A 187 23.99 9.58 17.53
N PRO A 188 24.19 9.98 18.80
CA PRO A 188 24.89 11.23 19.11
C PRO A 188 26.31 11.22 18.51
N GLY A 189 26.69 12.28 17.82
CA GLY A 189 28.02 12.42 17.21
C GLY A 189 28.16 11.85 15.80
N THR A 190 27.12 11.25 15.22
CA THR A 190 27.07 10.89 13.79
C THR A 190 26.19 11.87 13.01
N ALA A 191 26.35 11.90 11.69
CA ALA A 191 25.49 12.67 10.78
C ALA A 191 24.11 12.01 10.55
N ASP A 192 23.77 10.99 11.33
CA ASP A 192 22.55 10.22 11.14
C ASP A 192 21.32 11.02 11.51
N LYS A 193 20.23 10.77 10.78
CA LYS A 193 18.93 11.39 11.05
C LYS A 193 18.11 10.44 11.90
N ALA A 194 17.29 10.99 12.80
CA ALA A 194 16.27 10.18 13.45
C ALA A 194 15.31 9.64 12.38
N VAL A 195 14.88 8.39 12.51
CA VAL A 195 13.97 7.73 11.57
C VAL A 195 12.64 7.49 12.27
N VAL A 196 11.55 7.93 11.65
CA VAL A 196 10.19 7.63 12.10
C VAL A 196 9.54 6.73 11.07
N ASN A 197 9.36 5.46 11.42
CA ASN A 197 8.63 4.51 10.60
C ASN A 197 7.15 4.50 11.01
N ILE A 198 6.28 4.91 10.09
CA ILE A 198 4.84 4.80 10.25
C ILE A 198 4.39 3.42 9.80
N ARG A 199 3.80 2.65 10.72
CA ARG A 199 3.19 1.36 10.41
C ARG A 199 1.74 1.55 10.00
N SER A 200 1.36 0.98 8.87
CA SER A 200 -0.03 0.94 8.45
C SER A 200 -0.81 -0.11 9.25
N VAL A 201 -2.13 0.09 9.34
CA VAL A 201 -3.05 -0.97 9.77
C VAL A 201 -2.96 -2.10 8.73
N PRO A 202 -2.64 -3.34 9.14
CA PRO A 202 -2.56 -4.48 8.22
C PRO A 202 -3.88 -4.69 7.50
N TYR A 203 -3.83 -5.01 6.21
CA TYR A 203 -5.03 -5.30 5.45
C TYR A 203 -5.71 -6.57 5.99
N LYS A 204 -6.99 -6.45 6.31
CA LYS A 204 -7.83 -7.60 6.65
C LYS A 204 -8.95 -7.66 5.62
N PRO A 205 -8.89 -8.60 4.65
CA PRO A 205 -10.00 -8.75 3.71
C PRO A 205 -11.26 -9.07 4.50
N ALA A 206 -12.38 -8.44 4.12
CA ALA A 206 -13.67 -8.79 4.68
C ALA A 206 -13.91 -10.29 4.46
N PRO A 207 -14.52 -11.02 5.42
CA PRO A 207 -14.87 -12.41 5.23
C PRO A 207 -15.64 -12.55 3.93
N ASN A 208 -15.26 -13.49 3.06
CA ASN A 208 -16.09 -13.77 1.90
C ASN A 208 -17.39 -14.42 2.41
N HIS A 209 -18.51 -13.72 2.30
CA HIS A 209 -19.81 -14.21 2.78
C HIS A 209 -20.39 -15.27 1.82
N TYR A 210 -19.78 -15.44 0.65
CA TYR A 210 -20.24 -16.39 -0.35
C TYR A 210 -19.56 -17.75 -0.16
N PRO A 211 -20.33 -18.85 -0.18
CA PRO A 211 -19.76 -20.19 -0.10
C PRO A 211 -18.86 -20.46 -1.32
N PRO A 212 -17.88 -21.36 -1.19
CA PRO A 212 -17.09 -21.85 -2.32
C PRO A 212 -17.99 -22.28 -3.48
N GLY A 213 -17.65 -21.89 -4.71
CA GLY A 213 -18.45 -22.18 -5.92
C GLY A 213 -19.41 -21.06 -6.35
N THR A 214 -19.50 -19.97 -5.58
CA THR A 214 -20.32 -18.81 -5.98
C THR A 214 -19.58 -17.95 -7.02
N ILE A 215 -20.11 -17.87 -8.24
CA ILE A 215 -19.62 -16.95 -9.28
C ILE A 215 -20.47 -15.69 -9.25
N MET A 216 -19.87 -14.55 -8.88
CA MET A 216 -20.54 -13.25 -8.98
C MET A 216 -20.29 -12.63 -10.35
N ILE A 217 -21.32 -12.63 -11.21
CA ILE A 217 -21.30 -11.83 -12.43
C ILE A 217 -21.76 -10.42 -12.07
N ARG A 218 -20.83 -9.46 -12.04
CA ARG A 218 -21.16 -8.04 -11.91
C ARG A 218 -21.32 -7.45 -13.30
N GLY A 219 -22.55 -7.22 -13.72
CA GLY A 219 -22.87 -6.53 -14.96
C GLY A 219 -24.32 -6.06 -14.97
N LEU A 220 -24.52 -4.77 -15.21
CA LEU A 220 -25.74 -4.27 -15.84
C LEU A 220 -25.27 -3.27 -16.89
N ALA A 221 -25.29 -3.72 -18.16
CA ALA A 221 -25.47 -2.80 -19.27
C ALA A 221 -26.87 -2.22 -19.10
N GLN A 222 -26.98 -0.98 -18.62
CA GLN A 222 -28.20 -0.22 -18.75
C GLN A 222 -28.02 0.67 -19.98
N GLN A 223 -28.85 0.41 -20.99
CA GLN A 223 -29.02 1.22 -22.19
C GLN A 223 -29.65 2.57 -21.83
#